data_AF-A0A0K8WIK3-F1
#
_entry.id   AF-A0A0K8WIK3-F1
#
_cell.length_a   1.000
_cell.length_b   1.000
_cell.length_c   1.000
_cell.angle_alpha   90.00
_cell.angle_beta   90.00
_cell.angle_gamma   90.00
#
_symmetry.space_group_name_H-M   'P 1'
#
loop_
_entity.id
_entity.type
_entity.pdbx_description
1 polymer ?
#
loop_
_entity_poly.entity_id
_entity_poly.type
_entity_poly.pdbx_seq_one_letter_code
_entity_poly.pdbx_strand_id
1 'polypeptide(L)'
;MLRYILILLTLCAILQFGDAAPSVAQMSFELDGRIINGTAASFNATKHQVSIRRRHTDSYFFGTGHLCGGSLISSNVVLSAAHCFVNYDINNGTFRSHEDYIVVMGNLDRYER
;
A
#
# COMPACT_ATOMS: atom_id res chain seq x y z
N MET A 1 -35.67 -18.31 -47.14
CA MET A 1 -35.84 -17.01 -46.46
C MET A 1 -36.32 -17.19 -45.02
N LEU A 2 -37.51 -17.74 -44.76
CA LEU A 2 -38.04 -17.93 -43.40
C LEU A 2 -37.16 -18.80 -42.47
N ARG A 3 -36.52 -19.84 -43.02
CA ARG A 3 -35.62 -20.73 -42.27
C ARG A 3 -34.32 -20.05 -41.81
N TYR A 4 -33.82 -19.07 -42.55
CA TYR A 4 -32.65 -18.29 -42.12
C TYR A 4 -33.01 -17.26 -41.04
N ILE A 5 -34.22 -16.68 -41.12
CA ILE A 5 -34.75 -15.76 -40.10
C ILE A 5 -34.92 -16.48 -38.76
N LEU A 6 -35.45 -17.71 -38.78
CA LEU A 6 -35.59 -18.52 -37.56
C LEU A 6 -34.23 -18.86 -36.93
N ILE A 7 -33.22 -19.20 -37.74
CA ILE A 7 -31.86 -19.49 -37.25
C ILE A 7 -31.21 -18.25 -36.62
N LEU A 8 -31.38 -17.07 -37.23
CA LEU A 8 -30.88 -15.80 -36.71
C LEU A 8 -31.55 -15.41 -35.38
N LEU A 9 -32.86 -15.61 -35.27
CA LEU A 9 -33.61 -15.32 -34.04
C LEU A 9 -33.20 -16.26 -32.89
N THR A 10 -32.99 -17.56 -33.18
CA THR A 10 -32.51 -18.50 -32.17
C THR A 10 -31.07 -18.20 -31.75
N LEU A 11 -30.20 -17.79 -32.68
CA LEU A 11 -28.82 -17.42 -32.36
C LEU A 11 -28.76 -16.16 -31.48
N CYS A 12 -29.64 -15.19 -31.73
CA CYS A 12 -29.75 -13.98 -30.93
C CYS A 12 -30.26 -14.26 -29.50
N ALA A 13 -31.22 -15.18 -29.35
CA ALA A 13 -31.71 -15.60 -28.03
C ALA A 13 -30.63 -16.31 -27.19
N ILE A 14 -29.72 -17.05 -27.83
CA ILE A 14 -28.61 -17.73 -27.14
C ILE A 14 -27.54 -16.72 -26.68
N LEU A 15 -27.35 -15.61 -27.39
CA LEU A 15 -26.38 -14.56 -27.06
C LEU A 15 -26.84 -13.59 -25.96
N GLN A 16 -28.11 -13.64 -25.54
CA GLN A 16 -28.66 -12.78 -24.47
C GLN A 16 -28.63 -13.41 -23.08
N PHE A 17 -28.21 -14.67 -22.94
CA PHE A 17 -27.82 -15.24 -21.65
C PHE A 17 -26.40 -14.77 -21.29
N GLY A 18 -26.23 -13.46 -21.15
CA GLY A 18 -25.07 -12.91 -20.45
C GLY A 18 -25.22 -13.29 -18.98
N ASP A 19 -24.30 -14.09 -18.47
CA ASP A 19 -24.15 -14.34 -17.04
C ASP A 19 -24.25 -12.99 -16.31
N ALA A 20 -25.25 -12.86 -15.44
CA ALA A 20 -25.20 -11.86 -14.39
C ALA A 20 -23.95 -12.21 -13.58
N ALA A 21 -22.84 -11.55 -13.89
CA ALA A 21 -21.61 -11.70 -13.14
C ALA A 21 -22.00 -11.55 -11.67
N PRO A 22 -21.74 -12.57 -10.82
CA PRO A 22 -22.03 -12.41 -9.41
C PRO A 22 -21.30 -11.14 -9.00
N SER A 23 -22.04 -10.20 -8.39
CA SER A 23 -21.42 -9.04 -7.76
C SER A 23 -20.32 -9.62 -6.89
N VAL A 24 -19.07 -9.43 -7.31
CA VAL A 24 -17.91 -9.71 -6.47
C VAL A 24 -18.19 -8.86 -5.26
N ALA A 25 -18.70 -9.48 -4.20
CA ALA A 25 -18.67 -8.89 -2.88
C ALA A 25 -17.24 -8.40 -2.78
N GLN A 26 -17.06 -7.08 -2.69
CA GLN A 26 -15.77 -6.53 -2.32
C GLN A 26 -15.47 -7.17 -0.97
N MET A 27 -14.79 -8.32 -1.00
CA MET A 27 -13.81 -8.62 0.00
C MET A 27 -12.82 -7.48 -0.16
N SER A 28 -13.09 -6.37 0.52
CA SER A 28 -12.01 -5.76 1.25
C SER A 28 -11.43 -6.92 2.05
N PHE A 29 -10.35 -7.51 1.54
CA PHE A 29 -9.31 -7.95 2.44
C PHE A 29 -9.04 -6.69 3.25
N GLU A 30 -9.69 -6.59 4.40
CA GLU A 30 -9.25 -5.72 5.47
C GLU A 30 -7.86 -6.26 5.73
N LEU A 31 -6.88 -5.65 5.06
CA LEU A 31 -5.47 -5.95 5.26
C LEU A 31 -5.30 -5.68 6.74
N ASP A 32 -5.33 -6.76 7.53
CA ASP A 32 -5.15 -6.70 8.97
C ASP A 32 -3.81 -6.01 9.16
N GLY A 33 -3.89 -4.71 9.39
CA GLY A 33 -2.73 -3.86 9.46
C GLY A 33 -1.89 -4.36 10.61
N ARG A 34 -0.60 -4.03 10.64
CA ARG A 34 0.23 -4.39 11.80
C ARG A 34 -0.23 -3.72 13.12
N ILE A 35 -1.25 -2.86 13.07
CA ILE A 35 -1.81 -2.14 14.21
C ILE A 35 -3.04 -2.91 14.70
N ILE A 36 -2.86 -3.69 15.78
CA ILE A 36 -3.91 -4.51 16.37
C ILE A 36 -5.01 -3.62 16.95
N ASN A 37 -6.27 -3.85 16.55
CA ASN A 37 -7.45 -3.06 16.93
C ASN A 37 -7.32 -1.56 16.62
N GLY A 38 -6.52 -1.20 15.60
CA GLY A 38 -6.36 0.18 15.16
C GLY A 38 -7.60 0.72 14.44
N THR A 39 -7.73 2.04 14.42
CA THR A 39 -8.66 2.75 13.54
C THR A 39 -7.89 3.76 12.70
N ALA A 40 -8.47 4.19 11.58
CA ALA A 40 -7.85 5.20 10.73
C ALA A 40 -7.64 6.51 11.50
N ALA A 41 -6.41 7.03 11.49
CA ALA A 41 -6.08 8.29 12.15
C ALA A 41 -6.48 9.49 11.28
N SER A 42 -6.88 10.59 11.92
CA SER A 42 -7.09 11.87 11.22
C SER A 42 -5.76 12.56 10.94
N PHE A 43 -5.72 13.35 9.85
CA PHE A 43 -4.51 14.09 9.45
C PHE A 43 -3.95 14.98 10.56
N ASN A 44 -4.82 15.63 11.33
CA ASN A 44 -4.39 16.54 12.39
C ASN A 44 -3.71 15.80 13.57
N ALA A 45 -4.07 14.54 13.80
CA ALA A 45 -3.49 13.72 14.87
C ALA A 45 -2.09 13.18 14.52
N THR A 46 -1.69 13.22 13.24
CA THR A 46 -0.49 12.57 12.72
C THR A 46 0.57 13.55 12.22
N LYS A 47 0.49 14.84 12.57
CA LYS A 47 1.43 15.88 12.08
C LYS A 47 2.91 15.60 12.37
N HIS A 48 3.19 14.83 13.42
CA HIS A 48 4.55 14.43 13.80
C HIS A 48 4.96 13.09 13.19
N GLN A 49 4.05 12.34 12.57
CA GLN A 49 4.29 10.99 12.08
C GLN A 49 5.26 11.00 10.89
N VAL A 50 6.25 10.12 10.97
CA VAL A 50 7.28 9.96 9.93
C VAL A 50 7.36 8.51 9.48
N SER A 51 7.52 8.34 8.17
CA SER A 51 7.82 7.06 7.53
C SER A 51 9.31 7.04 7.15
N ILE A 52 10.10 6.21 7.83
CA ILE A 52 11.51 5.98 7.50
C ILE A 52 11.57 4.79 6.54
N ARG A 53 12.15 5.01 5.36
CA ARG A 53 12.11 4.04 4.27
C ARG A 53 13.49 3.71 3.71
N ARG A 54 13.66 2.49 3.24
CA ARG A 54 14.80 2.03 2.44
C ARG A 54 14.69 2.63 1.04
N ARG A 55 15.64 3.47 0.65
CA ARG A 55 15.67 4.17 -0.64
C ARG A 55 15.58 3.21 -1.81
N HIS A 56 16.40 2.16 -1.80
CA HIS A 56 16.44 1.16 -2.86
C HIS A 56 15.06 0.53 -3.09
N THR A 57 14.44 0.02 -2.02
CA THR A 57 13.11 -0.61 -2.12
C THR A 57 12.02 0.40 -2.51
N ASP A 58 12.01 1.59 -1.91
CA ASP A 58 11.00 2.63 -2.23
C ASP A 58 11.06 3.10 -3.69
N SER A 59 12.22 2.97 -4.35
CA SER A 59 12.39 3.32 -5.76
C SER A 59 11.65 2.40 -6.74
N TYR A 60 11.36 1.15 -6.35
CA TYR A 60 10.60 0.22 -7.19
C TYR A 60 9.11 0.55 -7.20
N PHE A 61 8.53 0.81 -6.02
CA PHE A 61 7.16 1.28 -5.87
C PHE A 61 7.08 2.16 -4.62
N PHE A 62 6.55 3.36 -4.77
CA PHE A 62 6.48 4.34 -3.68
C PHE A 62 5.75 3.74 -2.47
N GLY A 63 6.35 3.83 -1.28
CA GLY A 63 5.79 3.29 -0.05
C GLY A 63 6.24 1.86 0.29
N THR A 64 6.81 1.10 -0.65
CA THR A 64 7.31 -0.27 -0.36
C THR A 64 8.57 -0.28 0.49
N GLY A 65 9.32 0.82 0.52
CA GLY A 65 10.53 0.90 1.32
C GLY A 65 10.28 1.07 2.82
N HIS A 66 9.02 1.21 3.27
CA HIS A 66 8.73 1.51 4.67
C HIS A 66 9.31 0.46 5.62
N LEU A 67 10.23 0.92 6.46
CA LEU A 67 10.96 0.09 7.42
C LEU A 67 10.46 0.33 8.84
N CYS A 68 10.42 1.61 9.24
CA CYS A 68 10.10 2.03 10.60
C CYS A 68 9.31 3.33 10.62
N GLY A 69 8.68 3.59 11.78
CA GLY A 69 8.13 4.89 12.12
C GLY A 69 9.17 5.83 12.74
N GLY A 70 8.79 7.09 12.90
CA GLY A 70 9.52 8.10 13.65
C GLY A 70 8.64 9.28 14.02
N SER A 71 9.19 10.21 14.78
CA SER A 71 8.49 11.43 15.21
C SER A 71 9.32 12.67 14.90
N LEU A 72 8.74 13.64 14.20
CA LEU A 72 9.34 14.95 13.99
C LEU A 72 9.33 15.73 15.30
N ILE A 73 10.50 16.00 15.87
CA ILE A 73 10.66 16.68 17.16
C ILE A 73 11.19 18.12 17.01
N SER A 74 11.69 18.47 15.84
CA SER A 74 12.00 19.85 15.43
C SER A 74 11.96 19.95 13.90
N SER A 75 12.15 21.14 13.33
CA SER A 75 12.06 21.39 11.89
C SER A 75 12.98 20.51 11.02
N ASN A 76 14.03 19.94 11.59
CA ASN A 76 15.03 19.13 10.89
C ASN A 76 15.50 17.90 11.68
N VAL A 77 14.78 17.50 12.73
CA VAL A 77 15.15 16.34 13.55
C VAL A 77 13.97 15.38 13.71
N VAL A 78 14.22 14.12 13.36
CA VAL A 78 13.31 13.00 13.54
C VAL A 78 13.88 12.03 14.58
N LEU A 79 13.09 11.70 15.59
CA LEU A 79 13.40 10.64 16.56
C LEU A 79 12.85 9.30 16.07
N SER A 80 13.64 8.23 16.20
CA SER A 80 13.23 6.85 15.89
C SER A 80 14.00 5.85 16.76
N ALA A 81 13.70 4.55 16.61
CA ALA A 81 14.38 3.49 17.35
C ALA A 81 15.71 3.12 16.68
N ALA A 82 16.76 2.94 17.49
CA ALA A 82 18.10 2.62 17.00
C ALA A 82 18.17 1.32 16.17
N HIS A 83 17.36 0.32 16.51
CA HIS A 83 17.35 -0.97 15.80
C HIS A 83 16.89 -0.85 14.34
N CYS A 84 16.18 0.21 13.97
CA CYS A 84 15.79 0.48 12.58
C CYS A 84 16.98 0.72 11.66
N PHE A 85 18.14 1.06 12.22
CA PHE A 85 19.34 1.40 11.47
C PHE A 85 20.38 0.27 11.44
N VAL A 86 20.14 -0.84 12.14
CA VAL A 86 21.05 -2.00 12.17
C VAL A 86 21.01 -2.73 10.81
N ASN A 87 22.19 -3.16 10.35
CA ASN A 87 22.34 -3.92 9.13
C ASN A 87 22.12 -5.42 9.35
N TYR A 88 20.87 -5.84 9.16
CA TYR A 88 20.47 -7.25 9.24
C TYR A 88 20.85 -8.09 8.02
N ASP A 89 21.39 -7.51 6.94
CA ASP A 89 21.84 -8.32 5.78
C ASP A 89 23.15 -9.04 6.12
N ILE A 90 24.02 -8.38 6.88
CA ILE A 90 25.34 -8.88 7.27
C ILE A 90 25.39 -9.37 8.73
N ASN A 91 24.35 -9.10 9.52
CA ASN A 91 24.15 -9.61 10.89
C ASN A 91 25.34 -9.41 11.86
N ASN A 92 26.15 -8.37 11.64
CA ASN A 92 27.32 -8.06 12.47
C ASN A 92 27.08 -6.90 13.46
N GLY A 93 25.84 -6.45 13.58
CA GLY A 93 25.45 -5.35 14.48
C GLY A 93 25.87 -3.95 14.00
N THR A 94 26.48 -3.81 12.83
CA THR A 94 26.84 -2.48 12.29
C THR A 94 25.61 -1.74 11.78
N PHE A 95 25.68 -0.40 11.75
CA PHE A 95 24.62 0.43 11.19
C PHE A 95 24.77 0.58 9.67
N ARG A 96 23.64 0.77 8.98
CA ARG A 96 23.62 1.09 7.56
C ARG A 96 23.97 2.56 7.31
N SER A 97 24.47 2.87 6.11
CA SER A 97 24.76 4.24 5.68
C SER A 97 23.48 5.09 5.66
N HIS A 98 23.59 6.38 5.96
CA HIS A 98 22.47 7.32 5.86
C HIS A 98 21.92 7.43 4.43
N GLU A 99 22.73 7.14 3.41
CA GLU A 99 22.35 7.17 1.99
C GLU A 99 21.33 6.09 1.63
N ASP A 100 21.23 5.04 2.44
CA ASP A 100 20.25 3.98 2.23
C ASP A 100 18.82 4.41 2.59
N TYR A 101 18.65 5.58 3.21
CA TYR A 101 17.39 6.00 3.80
C TYR A 101 16.78 7.20 3.07
N ILE A 102 15.45 7.25 3.11
CA ILE A 102 14.65 8.43 2.82
C ILE A 102 13.65 8.63 3.97
N VAL A 103 13.30 9.88 4.21
CA VAL A 103 12.37 10.30 5.24
C VAL A 103 11.16 10.91 4.54
N VAL A 104 9.97 10.34 4.78
CA VAL A 104 8.72 10.80 4.19
C VAL A 104 7.76 11.18 5.31
N MET A 105 7.11 12.34 5.18
CA MET A 105 6.18 12.90 6.16
C MET A 105 5.14 13.77 5.45
N GLY A 106 4.07 14.15 6.14
CA GLY A 106 3.05 15.06 5.61
C GLY A 106 1.93 14.38 4.81
N ASN A 107 1.84 13.05 4.83
CA ASN A 107 0.72 12.30 4.25
C ASN A 107 0.22 11.22 5.22
N LEU A 108 -1.08 10.90 5.15
CA LEU A 108 -1.71 9.79 5.87
C LEU A 108 -1.49 8.46 5.17
N ASP A 109 -1.65 8.42 3.85
CA ASP A 109 -1.46 7.19 3.08
C ASP A 109 0.02 7.02 2.72
N ARG A 110 0.57 5.86 3.08
CA ARG A 110 1.95 5.49 2.78
C ARG A 110 2.23 5.44 1.28
N TYR A 111 1.23 5.08 0.48
CA TYR A 111 1.35 4.79 -0.95
C TYR A 111 0.99 5.99 -1.85
N GLU A 112 0.57 7.11 -1.27
CA GLU A 112 0.29 8.36 -1.98
C GLU A 112 1.42 9.38 -1.78
N ARG A 113 1.77 10.10 -2.85
CA ARG A 113 2.87 11.06 -2.87
C ARG A 113 2.47 12.42 -2.32
#